data_AF-A0A964ET69-F1
#
_entry.id   AF-A0A964ET69-F1
#
_cell.length_a   1.000
_cell.length_b   1.000
_cell.length_c   1.000
_cell.angle_alpha   90.00
_cell.angle_beta   90.00
_cell.angle_gamma   90.00
#
_symmetry.space_group_name_H-M   'P 1'
#
loop_
_entity.id
_entity.type
_entity.pdbx_description
1 polymer ?
#
loop_
_entity_poly.entity_id
_entity_poly.type
_entity_poly.pdbx_seq_one_letter_code
_entity_poly.pdbx_strand_id
1 'polypeptide(L)'
;MDLSTGVLLGVAALMAFNRVIFLGERWHRRRARFWVVQLLNLGAACYMVVWGIPDFVGQLKVINLLLAGLLVLHIVLNNRKLVQAVREAPAVEDAEREARRAQVLSRLKAEDDADQG
;
A
#
# COMPACT_ATOMS: atom_id res chain seq x y z
N MET A 1 -10.64 26.54 -13.42
CA MET A 1 -10.28 26.13 -12.06
C MET A 1 -9.03 26.88 -11.70
N ASP A 2 -9.00 27.53 -10.54
CA ASP A 2 -7.77 28.13 -10.04
C ASP A 2 -6.73 27.05 -9.75
N LEU A 3 -5.46 27.41 -9.97
CA LEU A 3 -4.31 26.52 -9.81
C LEU A 3 -4.28 25.91 -8.40
N SER A 4 -4.67 26.69 -7.39
CA SER A 4 -4.75 26.26 -5.99
C SER A 4 -5.86 25.24 -5.74
N THR A 5 -7.03 25.38 -6.37
CA THR A 5 -8.11 24.40 -6.29
C THR A 5 -7.68 23.07 -6.92
N GLY A 6 -6.95 23.13 -8.03
CA GLY A 6 -6.37 21.96 -8.69
C GLY A 6 -5.37 21.22 -7.81
N VAL A 7 -4.47 21.93 -7.13
CA VAL A 7 -3.48 21.33 -6.22
C VAL A 7 -4.15 20.68 -5.00
N LEU A 8 -5.12 21.33 -4.38
CA LEU A 8 -5.87 20.78 -3.24
C LEU A 8 -6.63 19.50 -3.64
N LEU A 9 -7.34 19.54 -4.77
CA LEU A 9 -8.00 18.34 -5.30
C LEU A 9 -7.01 17.24 -5.64
N GLY A 10 -5.84 17.58 -6.18
CA GLY A 10 -4.76 16.64 -6.43
C GLY A 10 -4.29 15.93 -5.16
N VAL A 11 -4.06 16.67 -4.08
CA VAL A 11 -3.63 16.10 -2.78
C VAL A 11 -4.74 15.26 -2.14
N ALA A 12 -5.99 15.74 -2.17
CA ALA A 12 -7.13 14.99 -1.66
C ALA A 12 -7.36 13.69 -2.45
N ALA A 13 -7.28 13.76 -3.78
CA ALA A 13 -7.35 12.60 -4.65
C ALA A 13 -6.22 11.62 -4.37
N LEU A 14 -4.99 12.12 -4.17
CA LEU A 14 -3.84 11.30 -3.83
C LEU A 14 -4.02 10.57 -2.49
N MET A 15 -4.55 11.25 -1.46
CA MET A 15 -4.89 10.62 -0.18
C MET A 15 -5.99 9.56 -0.32
N ALA A 16 -7.03 9.85 -1.09
CA ALA A 16 -8.10 8.89 -1.36
C ALA A 16 -7.57 7.65 -2.11
N PHE A 17 -6.73 7.85 -3.12
CA PHE A 17 -6.10 6.79 -3.90
C PHE A 17 -5.18 5.92 -3.03
N ASN A 18 -4.43 6.58 -2.14
CA ASN A 18 -3.59 5.92 -1.14
C ASN A 18 -4.46 5.01 -0.25
N ARG A 19 -5.58 5.52 0.29
CA ARG A 19 -6.50 4.71 1.10
C ARG A 19 -7.09 3.51 0.33
N VAL A 20 -7.54 3.71 -0.91
CA VAL A 20 -8.17 2.67 -1.73
C VAL A 20 -7.20 1.54 -2.08
N ILE A 21 -5.93 1.84 -2.37
CA ILE A 21 -4.93 0.82 -2.74
C ILE A 21 -4.62 -0.14 -1.60
N PHE A 22 -4.67 0.33 -0.35
CA PHE A 22 -4.38 -0.50 0.83
C PHE A 22 -5.61 -1.18 1.44
N LEU A 23 -6.81 -0.96 0.89
CA LEU A 23 -8.05 -1.63 1.34
C LEU A 23 -8.23 -3.04 0.76
N GLY A 24 -7.52 -3.41 -0.30
CA GLY A 24 -7.68 -4.71 -0.95
C GLY A 24 -6.75 -5.80 -0.40
N GLU A 25 -7.29 -6.98 -0.09
CA GLU A 25 -6.58 -8.17 0.46
C GLU A 25 -5.40 -8.68 -0.39
N ARG A 26 -5.24 -8.23 -1.64
CA ARG A 26 -4.18 -8.70 -2.57
C ARG A 26 -3.12 -7.64 -2.89
N TRP A 27 -3.03 -6.57 -2.11
CA TRP A 27 -2.09 -5.49 -2.38
C TRP A 27 -0.62 -5.96 -2.40
N HIS A 28 -0.26 -6.94 -1.56
CA HIS A 28 1.09 -7.52 -1.48
C HIS A 28 1.59 -8.09 -2.82
N ARG A 29 0.70 -8.69 -3.62
CA ARG A 29 1.03 -9.29 -4.92
C ARG A 29 1.33 -8.24 -5.99
N ARG A 30 0.94 -6.98 -5.75
CA ARG A 30 1.00 -5.87 -6.69
C ARG A 30 1.96 -4.78 -6.21
N ARG A 31 3.19 -5.22 -5.87
CA ARG A 31 4.32 -4.38 -5.43
C ARG A 31 4.55 -3.14 -6.31
N ALA A 32 4.29 -3.22 -7.61
CA ALA A 32 4.38 -2.08 -8.51
C ALA A 32 3.42 -0.93 -8.14
N ARG A 33 2.18 -1.23 -7.72
CA ARG A 33 1.18 -0.21 -7.33
C ARG A 33 1.59 0.51 -6.06
N PHE A 34 2.20 -0.23 -5.12
CA PHE A 34 2.77 0.34 -3.91
C PHE A 34 3.82 1.40 -4.25
N TRP A 35 4.79 1.07 -5.10
CA TRP A 35 5.87 1.99 -5.47
C TRP A 35 5.37 3.21 -6.25
N VAL A 36 4.39 3.03 -7.14
CA VAL A 36 3.77 4.17 -7.86
C VAL A 36 3.15 5.16 -6.87
N VAL A 37 2.38 4.67 -5.89
CA VAL A 37 1.77 5.54 -4.87
C VAL A 37 2.83 6.22 -4.01
N GLN A 38 3.90 5.51 -3.66
CA GLN A 38 5.00 6.06 -2.88
C GLN A 38 5.72 7.19 -3.63
N LEU A 39 5.99 7.01 -4.91
CA LEU A 39 6.61 8.02 -5.77
C LEU A 39 5.69 9.24 -5.95
N LEU A 40 4.38 9.02 -6.10
CA LEU A 40 3.41 10.11 -6.19
C LEU A 40 3.31 10.90 -4.87
N ASN A 41 3.26 10.21 -3.72
CA ASN A 41 3.28 10.86 -2.40
C ASN A 41 4.55 11.66 -2.17
N LEU A 42 5.71 11.11 -2.55
CA LEU A 42 6.99 11.79 -2.43
C LEU A 42 7.06 13.01 -3.35
N GLY A 43 6.63 12.87 -4.61
CA GLY A 43 6.56 13.96 -5.57
C GLY A 43 5.64 15.09 -5.10
N ALA A 44 4.47 14.76 -4.56
CA ALA A 44 3.54 15.74 -3.99
C ALA A 44 4.12 16.42 -2.74
N ALA A 45 4.81 15.67 -1.86
CA ALA A 45 5.48 16.25 -0.70
C ALA A 45 6.61 17.21 -1.11
N CYS A 46 7.44 16.83 -2.07
CA CYS A 46 8.49 17.69 -2.62
C CYS A 46 7.90 18.95 -3.25
N TYR A 47 6.83 18.82 -4.04
CA TYR A 47 6.12 19.96 -4.63
C TYR A 47 5.61 20.92 -3.54
N MET A 48 4.97 20.39 -2.49
CA MET A 48 4.44 21.20 -1.39
C MET A 48 5.53 21.89 -0.57
N VAL A 49 6.71 21.29 -0.43
CA VAL A 49 7.86 21.90 0.27
C VAL A 49 8.51 23.00 -0.57
N VAL A 50 8.69 22.78 -1.88
CA VAL A 50 9.44 23.69 -2.76
C VAL A 50 8.57 24.87 -3.24
N TRP A 51 7.37 24.59 -3.71
CA TRP A 51 6.50 25.60 -4.33
C TRP A 51 5.30 25.96 -3.45
N GLY A 52 4.80 25.02 -2.65
CA GLY A 52 3.59 25.24 -1.86
C GLY A 52 2.35 25.46 -2.74
N ILE A 53 1.25 25.91 -2.12
CA ILE A 53 0.01 26.23 -2.84
C ILE A 53 0.06 27.70 -3.31
N PRO A 54 -0.07 27.98 -4.61
CA PRO A 54 0.28 29.26 -5.21
C PRO A 54 -0.55 30.47 -4.74
N ASP A 55 -1.84 30.31 -4.38
CA ASP A 55 -2.68 31.44 -3.93
C ASP A 55 -2.63 31.72 -2.42
N PHE A 56 -1.79 31.02 -1.66
CA PHE A 56 -1.79 31.05 -0.19
C PHE A 56 -0.44 31.50 0.40
N VAL A 57 0.07 32.64 -0.08
CA VAL A 57 1.35 33.21 0.34
C VAL A 57 1.19 34.01 1.64
N GLY A 58 1.71 33.50 2.77
CA GLY A 58 1.88 34.29 4.00
C GLY A 58 1.70 33.51 5.31
N GLN A 59 0.54 32.89 5.54
CA GLN A 59 0.21 32.19 6.80
C GLN A 59 0.27 30.65 6.70
N LEU A 60 0.38 30.09 5.48
CA LEU A 60 0.24 28.65 5.23
C LEU A 60 1.55 27.84 5.13
N LYS A 61 2.72 28.42 5.43
CA LYS A 61 3.99 27.62 5.49
C LYS A 61 3.85 26.43 6.44
N VAL A 62 3.16 26.62 7.56
CA VAL A 62 2.86 25.56 8.53
C VAL A 62 1.92 24.52 7.92
N ILE A 63 0.89 24.93 7.16
CA ILE A 63 -0.07 24.02 6.53
C ILE A 63 0.60 23.18 5.42
N ASN A 64 1.44 23.79 4.57
CA ASN A 64 2.20 23.05 3.57
C ASN A 64 3.16 22.04 4.22
N LEU A 65 3.81 22.42 5.32
CA LEU A 65 4.69 21.54 6.07
C LEU A 65 3.91 20.39 6.74
N LEU A 66 2.72 20.66 7.27
CA LEU A 66 1.82 19.64 7.82
C LEU A 66 1.35 18.67 6.75
N LEU A 67 0.96 19.15 5.57
CA LEU A 67 0.53 18.32 4.45
C LEU A 67 1.69 17.45 3.92
N ALA A 68 2.88 18.04 3.75
CA ALA A 68 4.08 17.30 3.39
C ALA A 68 4.42 16.25 4.45
N GLY A 69 4.36 16.61 5.73
CA GLY A 69 4.56 15.68 6.85
C GLY A 69 3.53 14.55 6.86
N LEU A 70 2.27 14.83 6.53
CA LEU A 70 1.21 13.82 6.44
C LEU A 70 1.47 12.84 5.29
N LEU A 71 1.96 13.31 4.13
CA LEU A 71 2.37 12.46 3.02
C LEU A 71 3.56 11.59 3.40
N VAL A 72 4.56 12.14 4.09
CA VAL A 72 5.70 11.38 4.62
C VAL A 72 5.25 10.35 5.65
N LEU A 73 4.33 10.69 6.54
CA LEU A 73 3.77 9.75 7.52
C LEU A 73 3.07 8.58 6.82
N HIS A 74 2.28 8.86 5.77
CA HIS A 74 1.68 7.79 4.96
C HIS A 74 2.76 6.90 4.33
N ILE A 75 3.85 7.47 3.81
CA ILE A 75 4.97 6.69 3.27
C ILE A 75 5.54 5.74 4.33
N VAL A 76 5.78 6.23 5.55
CA VAL A 76 6.33 5.43 6.66
C VAL A 76 5.36 4.32 7.08
N LEU A 77 4.08 4.63 7.28
CA LEU A 77 3.07 3.66 7.69
C LEU A 77 2.89 2.56 6.63
N ASN A 78 2.87 2.95 5.35
CA ASN A 78 2.77 2.01 4.24
C ASN A 78 4.02 1.10 4.15
N ASN A 79 5.21 1.65 4.37
CA ASN A 79 6.45 0.87 4.42
C ASN A 79 6.45 -0.14 5.58
N ARG A 80 5.95 0.24 6.77
CA ARG A 80 5.83 -0.70 7.90
C ARG A 80 4.94 -1.89 7.55
N LYS A 81 3.80 -1.64 6.90
CA LYS A 81 2.92 -2.70 6.40
C LYS A 81 3.61 -3.59 5.37
N LEU A 82 4.42 -3.02 4.48
CA LEU A 82 5.17 -3.79 3.49
C LEU A 82 6.22 -4.68 4.15
N VAL A 83 6.95 -4.16 5.14
CA VAL A 83 7.95 -4.94 5.88
C VAL A 83 7.31 -6.09 6.65
N GLN A 84 6.17 -5.85 7.31
CA GLN A 84 5.41 -6.91 7.98
C GLN A 84 4.98 -7.99 6.99
N ALA A 85 4.38 -7.59 5.87
CA ALA A 85 3.95 -8.51 4.83
C ALA A 85 5.07 -9.37 4.24
N VAL A 86 6.24 -8.78 4.02
CA VAL A 86 7.40 -9.50 3.47
C VAL A 86 7.97 -10.48 4.49
N ARG A 87 7.90 -10.16 5.78
CA ARG A 87 8.30 -11.07 6.86
C ARG A 87 7.32 -12.23 7.03
N GLU A 88 6.02 -11.98 6.85
CA GLU A 88 4.97 -12.98 7.01
C GLU A 88 4.81 -13.87 5.76
N ALA A 89 5.18 -13.38 4.57
CA ALA A 89 5.09 -14.12 3.31
C ALA A 89 5.71 -15.53 3.33
N PRO A 90 6.95 -15.75 3.80
CA PRO A 90 7.52 -17.10 3.86
C PRO A 90 6.76 -18.02 4.82
N ALA A 91 6.31 -17.51 5.97
CA ALA A 91 5.55 -18.31 6.95
C ALA A 91 4.17 -18.75 6.40
N VAL A 92 3.52 -17.88 5.62
CA VAL A 92 2.24 -18.20 4.96
C VAL A 92 2.45 -19.18 3.80
N GLU A 93 3.47 -19.01 2.97
CA GLU A 93 3.78 -19.95 1.88
C GLU A 93 4.12 -21.35 2.41
N ASP A 94 4.86 -21.45 3.51
CA ASP A 94 5.20 -22.72 4.13
C ASP A 94 3.95 -23.41 4.72
N ALA A 95 3.10 -22.67 5.43
CA ALA A 95 1.83 -23.19 5.95
C ALA A 95 0.88 -23.64 4.83
N GLU A 96 0.77 -22.88 3.73
CA GLU A 96 -0.04 -23.27 2.57
C GLU A 96 0.52 -24.52 1.87
N ARG A 97 1.85 -24.66 1.78
CA ARG A 97 2.51 -25.84 1.21
C ARG A 97 2.28 -27.08 2.06
N GLU A 98 2.38 -26.96 3.39
CA GLU A 98 2.09 -28.04 4.32
C GLU A 98 0.62 -28.47 4.25
N ALA A 99 -0.31 -27.50 4.22
CA ALA A 99 -1.73 -27.78 4.05
C ALA A 99 -2.03 -28.48 2.72
N ARG A 100 -1.40 -28.05 1.61
CA ARG A 100 -1.53 -28.74 0.31
C ARG A 100 -0.97 -30.16 0.35
N ARG A 101 0.19 -30.38 0.98
CA ARG A 101 0.78 -31.72 1.12
C ARG A 101 -0.12 -32.65 1.93
N ALA A 102 -0.65 -32.17 3.05
CA ALA A 102 -1.60 -32.93 3.88
C ALA A 102 -2.87 -33.30 3.11
N GLN A 103 -3.39 -32.39 2.28
CA GLN A 103 -4.58 -32.62 1.46
C GLN A 103 -4.34 -33.61 0.31
N VAL A 104 -3.14 -33.63 -0.27
CA VAL A 104 -2.77 -34.64 -1.28
C VAL A 104 -2.59 -36.00 -0.63
N LEU A 105 -1.90 -36.07 0.52
CA LEU A 105 -1.71 -37.31 1.27
C LEU A 105 -3.05 -37.92 1.73
N SER A 106 -4.00 -37.10 2.17
CA SER A 106 -5.33 -37.60 2.58
C SER A 106 -6.14 -38.14 1.40
N ARG A 107 -6.01 -37.55 0.21
CA ARG A 107 -6.64 -38.07 -1.01
C ARG A 107 -6.02 -39.38 -1.47
N LEU A 108 -4.69 -39.45 -1.49
CA LEU A 108 -3.97 -40.67 -1.87
C LEU A 108 -4.31 -41.83 -0.93
N LYS A 109 -4.39 -41.56 0.38
CA LYS A 109 -4.80 -42.56 1.36
C LYS A 109 -6.25 -43.01 1.16
N ALA A 110 -7.16 -42.08 0.84
CA ALA A 110 -8.56 -42.42 0.57
C ALA A 110 -8.74 -43.21 -0.74
N GLU A 111 -7.91 -42.99 -1.76
CA GLU A 111 -7.89 -43.82 -2.97
C GLU A 111 -7.31 -45.22 -2.71
N ASP A 112 -6.22 -45.33 -1.94
CA ASP A 112 -5.57 -46.60 -1.60
C ASP A 112 -6.48 -47.49 -0.73
N ASP A 113 -7.21 -46.90 0.22
CA ASP A 113 -8.22 -47.59 1.04
C ASP A 113 -9.45 -48.03 0.20
N ALA A 114 -9.73 -47.37 -0.93
CA ALA A 114 -10.84 -47.72 -1.82
C ALA A 114 -10.49 -48.80 -2.86
N ASP A 115 -9.20 -48.98 -3.17
CA ASP A 115 -8.71 -49.99 -4.13
C ASP A 115 -8.45 -51.36 -3.46
N GLN A 116 -8.38 -51.41 -2.12
CA GLN A 116 -8.15 -52.63 -1.32
C GLN A 116 -9.43 -53.25 -0.71
N GLY A 117 -10.61 -52.63 -0.90
CA GLY A 117 -11.91 -53.09 -0.39
C GLY A 117 -12.81 -53.66 -1.48
#